data_AF-A0A1W1BV69-F1
#
_entry.id   AF-A0A1W1BV69-F1
#
_cell.length_a   1.000
_cell.length_b   1.000
_cell.length_c   1.000
_cell.angle_alpha   90.00
_cell.angle_beta   90.00
_cell.angle_gamma   90.00
#
_symmetry.space_group_name_H-M   'P 1'
#
loop_
_entity.id
_entity.type
_entity.pdbx_description
1 polymer ?
#
loop_
_entity_poly.entity_id
_entity_poly.type
_entity_poly.pdbx_seq_one_letter_code
_entity_poly.pdbx_strand_id
1 'polypeptide(L)'
;MKKCTGNPYALLILDPQKSDNLKEILLSNRDEFSDFLYKIGLNVKHQEKTSNGVNHSSTVLTLRTTCFKVDFNDNSVKIAPLK
;
A
#
# COMPACT_ATOMS: atom_id res chain seq x y z
N MET A 1 -0.68 -15.73 -9.52
CA MET A 1 -0.79 -15.08 -8.20
C MET A 1 -0.70 -16.17 -7.13
N LYS A 2 0.12 -16.01 -6.08
CA LYS A 2 0.17 -16.97 -4.98
C LYS A 2 -1.08 -16.78 -4.11
N LYS A 3 -1.70 -17.87 -3.65
CA LYS A 3 -2.73 -17.79 -2.62
C LYS A 3 -2.08 -17.27 -1.35
N CYS A 4 -2.67 -16.26 -0.76
CA CYS A 4 -2.27 -15.73 0.54
C CYS A 4 -3.26 -16.19 1.59
N THR A 5 -2.76 -16.36 2.82
CA THR A 5 -3.54 -16.71 4.00
C THR A 5 -3.16 -15.75 5.11
N GLY A 6 -4.13 -15.37 5.93
CA GLY A 6 -3.91 -14.40 7.01
C GLY A 6 -5.21 -13.72 7.39
N ASN A 7 -5.16 -12.96 8.48
CA ASN A 7 -6.32 -12.21 8.97
C ASN A 7 -6.24 -10.75 8.50
N PRO A 8 -7.37 -10.19 8.01
CA PRO A 8 -7.43 -8.76 7.69
C PRO A 8 -7.29 -7.92 8.96
N TYR A 9 -6.46 -6.87 8.93
CA TYR A 9 -6.19 -6.06 10.13
C TYR A 9 -6.37 -4.54 9.96
N ALA A 10 -6.58 -4.05 8.74
CA ALA A 10 -6.90 -2.67 8.43
C ALA A 10 -7.90 -2.65 7.28
N LEU A 11 -8.78 -1.65 7.21
CA LEU A 11 -9.82 -1.58 6.18
C LEU A 11 -9.76 -0.25 5.45
N LEU A 12 -9.66 -0.32 4.13
CA LEU A 12 -9.90 0.79 3.21
C LEU A 12 -11.20 0.52 2.46
N ILE A 13 -12.05 1.53 2.37
CA ILE A 13 -13.31 1.48 1.61
C ILE A 13 -13.20 2.51 0.50
N LEU A 14 -13.35 2.06 -0.75
CA LEU A 14 -13.26 2.89 -1.94
C LEU A 14 -14.61 2.95 -2.65
N ASP A 15 -14.89 4.08 -3.30
CA ASP A 15 -16.01 4.22 -4.22
C ASP A 15 -15.62 3.61 -5.58
N PRO A 16 -16.34 2.58 -6.07
CA PRO A 16 -16.05 1.96 -7.36
C PRO A 16 -16.32 2.90 -8.56
N GLN A 17 -17.05 4.00 -8.40
CA GLN A 17 -17.45 4.93 -9.48
C GLN A 17 -18.02 4.21 -10.70
N LYS A 18 -18.85 3.16 -10.48
CA LYS A 18 -19.45 2.29 -11.50
C LYS A 18 -18.46 1.39 -12.27
N SER A 19 -17.21 1.27 -11.83
CA SER A 19 -16.27 0.29 -12.36
C SER A 19 -16.24 -0.96 -11.49
N ASP A 20 -16.32 -2.14 -12.12
CA ASP A 20 -16.09 -3.43 -11.48
C ASP A 20 -14.61 -3.84 -11.54
N ASN A 21 -13.77 -3.04 -12.21
CA ASN A 21 -12.36 -3.35 -12.43
C ASN A 21 -11.51 -2.76 -11.30
N LEU A 22 -10.91 -3.63 -10.48
CA LEU A 22 -10.02 -3.20 -9.38
C LEU A 22 -8.96 -2.20 -9.81
N LYS A 23 -8.36 -2.38 -11.00
CA LYS A 23 -7.30 -1.50 -11.48
C LYS A 23 -7.81 -0.08 -11.71
N GLU A 24 -8.99 0.05 -12.32
CA GLU A 24 -9.61 1.35 -12.56
C GLU A 24 -10.01 2.00 -11.23
N ILE A 25 -10.60 1.24 -10.32
CA ILE A 25 -10.98 1.71 -8.98
C ILE A 25 -9.76 2.22 -8.21
N LEU A 26 -8.63 1.50 -8.24
CA LEU A 26 -7.38 1.93 -7.60
C LEU A 26 -6.77 3.17 -8.27
N LEU A 27 -6.95 3.34 -9.58
CA LEU A 27 -6.45 4.52 -10.30
C LEU A 27 -7.32 5.76 -10.02
N SER A 28 -8.64 5.60 -9.97
CA SER A 28 -9.58 6.67 -9.64
C SER A 28 -9.46 7.11 -8.17
N ASN A 29 -9.11 6.18 -7.28
CA ASN A 29 -8.92 6.43 -5.83
C ASN A 29 -7.43 6.37 -5.44
N ARG A 30 -6.53 6.84 -6.33
CA ARG A 30 -5.08 6.67 -6.19
C ARG A 30 -4.52 7.27 -4.90
N ASP A 31 -4.98 8.45 -4.52
CA ASP A 31 -4.44 9.17 -3.37
C ASP A 31 -4.83 8.45 -2.07
N GLU A 32 -6.08 8.05 -1.93
CA GLU A 32 -6.60 7.29 -0.79
C GLU A 32 -5.90 5.94 -0.63
N PHE A 33 -5.68 5.24 -1.75
CA PHE A 33 -4.94 3.98 -1.74
C PHE A 33 -3.46 4.18 -1.38
N SER A 34 -2.82 5.23 -1.90
CA SER A 34 -1.42 5.54 -1.59
C SER A 34 -1.24 5.87 -0.11
N ASP A 35 -2.11 6.72 0.44
CA ASP A 35 -2.15 7.04 1.87
C ASP A 35 -2.39 5.81 2.74
N PHE A 36 -3.27 4.91 2.30
CA PHE A 36 -3.48 3.64 2.98
C PHE A 36 -2.21 2.78 2.98
N LEU A 37 -1.51 2.67 1.84
CA LEU A 37 -0.24 1.95 1.74
C LEU A 37 0.83 2.53 2.67
N TYR A 38 0.90 3.85 2.81
CA TYR A 38 1.79 4.50 3.77
C TYR A 38 1.42 4.15 5.23
N LYS A 39 0.13 4.17 5.56
CA LYS A 39 -0.38 3.87 6.92
C LYS A 39 -0.16 2.41 7.34
N ILE A 40 -0.26 1.45 6.42
CA ILE A 40 -0.06 0.02 6.75
C ILE A 40 1.41 -0.35 6.96
N GLY A 41 2.34 0.54 6.56
CA GLY A 41 3.73 0.47 6.95
C GLY A 41 4.71 0.72 5.79
N LEU A 42 5.31 1.91 5.80
CA LEU A 42 6.51 2.21 5.01
C LEU A 42 7.75 2.00 5.86
N ASN A 43 8.70 1.19 5.39
CA ASN A 43 9.99 1.06 6.07
C ASN A 43 10.94 2.14 5.55
N VAL A 44 11.37 3.03 6.44
CA VAL A 44 12.31 4.11 6.13
C VAL A 44 13.67 3.76 6.73
N LYS A 45 14.68 3.59 5.88
CA LYS A 45 16.07 3.41 6.31
C LYS A 45 16.88 4.63 5.90
N HIS A 46 17.40 5.34 6.89
CA HIS A 46 18.35 6.42 6.68
C HIS A 46 19.77 5.91 6.92
N GLN A 47 20.70 6.30 6.06
CA GLN A 47 22.12 5.94 6.16
C GLN A 47 22.95 7.17 5.86
N GLU A 48 23.86 7.49 6.78
CA GLU A 48 24.88 8.50 6.56
C GLU A 48 26.26 7.86 6.55
N LYS A 49 27.10 8.29 5.61
CA LYS A 49 28.48 7.82 5.49
C LYS A 49 29.37 8.99 5.10
N THR A 50 30.35 9.29 5.95
CA THR A 50 31.43 10.22 5.59
C THR A 50 32.61 9.43 5.01
N SER A 51 33.05 9.80 3.82
CA SER A 51 34.21 9.19 3.14
C SER A 51 35.10 10.29 2.58
N ASN A 52 36.39 10.27 2.93
CA ASN A 52 37.37 11.30 2.51
C ASN A 52 36.92 12.75 2.81
N GLY A 53 36.26 12.96 3.95
CA GLY A 53 35.75 14.28 4.35
C GLY A 53 34.46 14.73 3.65
N VAL A 54 33.91 13.93 2.72
CA VAL A 54 32.62 14.19 2.07
C VAL A 54 31.53 13.40 2.77
N ASN A 55 30.47 14.09 3.21
CA ASN A 55 29.31 13.45 3.80
C ASN A 55 28.31 13.01 2.72
N HIS A 56 27.92 11.75 2.75
CA HIS A 56 26.87 11.19 1.91
C HIS A 56 25.70 10.77 2.80
N SER A 57 24.51 11.25 2.46
CA SER A 57 23.27 10.89 3.14
C SER A 57 22.34 10.22 2.15
N SER A 58 21.76 9.07 2.53
CA SER A 58 20.84 8.30 1.69
C SER A 58 19.64 7.86 2.51
N THR A 59 18.44 8.07 1.97
CA THR A 59 17.19 7.59 2.56
C THR A 59 16.54 6.61 1.59
N VAL A 60 16.34 5.38 2.05
CA VAL A 60 15.69 4.31 1.30
C VAL A 60 14.28 4.09 1.87
N LEU A 61 13.27 4.27 1.02
CA LEU A 61 11.87 4.00 1.33
C LEU A 61 11.51 2.62 0.76
N THR A 62 11.05 1.70 1.59
CA THR A 62 10.67 0.34 1.18
C THR A 62 9.23 0.04 1.54
N LEU A 63 8.40 -0.21 0.52
CA LEU A 63 7.06 -0.76 0.69
C LEU A 63 7.15 -2.29 0.74
N ARG A 64 6.61 -2.92 1.80
CA ARG A 64 6.64 -4.38 1.92
C ARG A 64 5.61 -5.01 0.98
N THR A 65 6.00 -6.12 0.35
CA THR A 65 5.04 -6.97 -0.36
C THR A 65 3.96 -7.43 0.60
N THR A 66 2.72 -7.05 0.33
CA THR A 66 1.57 -7.29 1.21
C THR A 66 0.45 -7.93 0.40
N CYS A 67 -0.19 -8.96 0.96
CA CYS A 67 -1.38 -9.54 0.36
C CYS A 67 -2.62 -8.78 0.83
N PHE A 68 -3.60 -8.60 -0.04
CA PHE A 68 -4.85 -7.94 0.28
C PHE A 68 -6.04 -8.89 0.05
N LYS A 69 -6.99 -8.87 0.98
CA LYS A 69 -8.35 -9.31 0.73
C LYS A 69 -9.11 -8.15 0.09
N VAL A 70 -9.77 -8.42 -1.03
CA VAL A 70 -10.58 -7.45 -1.75
C VAL A 70 -12.00 -8.00 -1.84
N ASP A 71 -12.95 -7.29 -1.23
CA ASP A 71 -14.37 -7.63 -1.28
C ASP A 71 -15.10 -6.54 -2.09
N PHE A 72 -15.80 -6.95 -3.14
CA PHE A 72 -16.63 -6.07 -3.97
C PHE A 72 -18.08 -6.14 -3.47
N ASN A 73 -18.65 -4.97 -3.17
CA ASN A 73 -20.08 -4.80 -2.90
C ASN A 73 -20.65 -3.78 -3.89
N ASP A 74 -21.98 -3.79 -4.07
CA ASP A 74 -22.69 -2.96 -5.07
C ASP A 74 -22.34 -1.46 -5.03
N ASN A 75 -21.99 -0.94 -3.84
CA ASN A 75 -21.70 0.49 -3.65
C ASN A 75 -20.27 0.77 -3.14
N SER A 76 -19.44 -0.26 -2.92
CA SER A 76 -18.13 -0.05 -2.29
C SER A 76 -17.16 -1.21 -2.54
N VAL A 77 -15.88 -0.89 -2.70
CA VAL A 77 -14.81 -1.88 -2.68
C VAL A 77 -14.05 -1.81 -1.38
N LYS A 78 -13.97 -2.94 -0.67
CA LYS A 78 -13.27 -3.06 0.60
C LYS A 78 -11.93 -3.74 0.38
N ILE A 79 -10.84 -3.09 0.80
CA ILE A 79 -9.48 -3.57 0.68
C ILE A 79 -8.87 -3.69 2.08
N ALA A 80 -8.36 -4.87 2.42
CA ALA A 80 -7.74 -5.12 3.72
C ALA A 80 -6.44 -5.93 3.58
N PRO A 81 -5.29 -5.44 4.11
CA PRO A 81 -4.06 -6.21 4.12
C PRO A 81 -4.17 -7.41 5.06
N LEU A 82 -3.52 -8.51 4.69
CA LEU A 82 -3.45 -9.74 5.47
C LEU A 82 -2.17 -9.79 6.30
N LYS A 83 -2.29 -10.25 7.55
CA LYS A 83 -1.19 -10.62 8.45
C LYS A 83 -1.19 -12.12 8.72
#